data_AF-A0A1E8FRA7-F1
#
_entry.id   AF-A0A1E8FRA7-F1
#
_cell.length_a   1.000
_cell.length_b   1.000
_cell.length_c   1.000
_cell.angle_alpha   90.00
_cell.angle_beta   90.00
_cell.angle_gamma   90.00
#
_symmetry.space_group_name_H-M   'P 1'
#
loop_
_entity.id
_entity.type
_entity.pdbx_description
1 polymer ?
#
loop_
_entity_poly.entity_id
_entity_poly.type
_entity_poly.pdbx_seq_one_letter_code
_entity_poly.pdbx_strand_id
1 'polypeptide(L)'
;MLGTMRRFPKTSVAGAGLLALMLAGCTGTANGGEPDPKPSAAAVEQSCGERQQAISRTLSSGAAWAMCWSVDPKLGMVLSDITFVPPGADAIPVISRMSLAQLEVPYDSGKRLTSDITSAGFGGPNMHTITDAECPAERLSIAIPNVGDGSKFGSSPVREVLCSQETDSALSYRSGDLGQVVAKRKQDWQLSTISKVGWYEYVNQVTFGADGSIRPSLGATGDLSPVDYSDAKHGWPVGPGDHDHAASHSHNAVWKIDWALGGESGQKVEQFDAKDTGKLGTDELGKASPIVNGTLTPIPKPASARWTDRRWWRVLAPGKVNADKHPISYQIDMAKTDRFTFVDDAEHHGSDAGYDVAFTNADECQVFATMNRGRCGRGVPEYVELGKDQPLDNVVTWVAVGYHHVPRDEDQSPMEMHWQGFNLLPRDLTSRRVDVPQERESLNGKPEDWDGQMPPKE
;
A
#
# COMPACT_ATOMS: atom_id res chain seq x y z
N MET A 1 -20.38 -60.54 18.27
CA MET A 1 -20.36 -60.03 16.89
C MET A 1 -18.97 -60.30 16.31
N LEU A 2 -18.95 -60.87 15.11
CA LEU A 2 -17.82 -61.38 14.31
C LEU A 2 -16.66 -60.35 14.22
N GLY A 3 -15.36 -60.69 14.21
CA GLY A 3 -14.62 -61.56 13.27
C GLY A 3 -14.54 -60.87 11.89
N THR A 4 -13.43 -60.62 11.19
CA THR A 4 -12.12 -61.27 11.08
C THR A 4 -11.26 -60.46 10.10
N MET A 5 -9.93 -60.45 10.27
CA MET A 5 -8.95 -60.06 9.23
C MET A 5 -8.95 -61.06 8.05
N ARG A 6 -8.63 -60.60 6.83
CA ARG A 6 -7.94 -61.41 5.80
C ARG A 6 -7.26 -60.54 4.72
N ARG A 7 -6.05 -60.97 4.33
CA ARG A 7 -5.19 -60.44 3.25
C ARG A 7 -5.31 -61.27 1.95
N PHE A 8 -4.77 -60.67 0.87
CA PHE A 8 -4.20 -61.23 -0.39
C PHE A 8 -5.15 -61.45 -1.58
N PRO A 9 -4.66 -61.56 -2.86
CA PRO A 9 -3.54 -60.88 -3.56
C PRO A 9 -3.90 -60.42 -5.02
N LYS A 10 -2.88 -59.94 -5.75
CA LYS A 10 -2.85 -59.51 -7.17
C LYS A 10 -3.24 -60.63 -8.18
N THR A 11 -3.83 -60.27 -9.32
CA THR A 11 -3.57 -60.89 -10.63
C THR A 11 -3.87 -59.95 -11.80
N SER A 12 -2.93 -59.94 -12.75
CA SER A 12 -2.99 -59.28 -14.06
C SER A 12 -3.84 -60.08 -15.04
N VAL A 13 -4.46 -59.40 -16.01
CA VAL A 13 -4.89 -60.02 -17.28
C VAL A 13 -4.48 -59.13 -18.44
N ALA A 14 -3.66 -59.68 -19.32
CA ALA A 14 -3.36 -59.16 -20.64
C ALA A 14 -4.49 -59.54 -21.61
N GLY A 15 -4.88 -58.63 -22.49
CA GLY A 15 -5.81 -58.87 -23.59
C GLY A 15 -5.27 -58.23 -24.87
N ALA A 16 -4.95 -59.07 -25.84
CA ALA A 16 -4.33 -58.72 -27.11
C ALA A 16 -5.37 -58.31 -28.17
N GLY A 17 -4.94 -57.44 -29.09
CA GLY A 17 -5.32 -57.42 -30.51
C GLY A 17 -6.69 -56.84 -30.87
N LEU A 18 -6.72 -55.81 -31.72
CA LEU A 18 -6.79 -56.00 -33.17
C LEU A 18 -6.70 -54.66 -33.90
N LEU A 19 -6.00 -54.70 -35.04
CA LEU A 19 -5.88 -53.66 -36.05
C LEU A 19 -7.20 -53.54 -36.83
N ALA A 20 -7.69 -52.32 -37.05
CA ALA A 20 -8.60 -52.02 -38.15
C ALA A 20 -8.32 -50.60 -38.68
N LEU A 21 -7.75 -50.53 -39.89
CA LEU A 21 -7.70 -49.32 -40.72
C LEU A 21 -9.12 -48.94 -41.13
N MET A 22 -9.47 -47.65 -41.06
CA MET A 22 -10.32 -47.00 -42.07
C MET A 22 -10.06 -45.49 -42.15
N LEU A 23 -9.51 -45.11 -43.31
CA LEU A 23 -9.89 -44.01 -44.20
C LEU A 23 -10.07 -42.58 -43.64
N ALA A 24 -9.27 -41.70 -44.23
CA ALA A 24 -9.32 -40.25 -44.12
C ALA A 24 -10.69 -39.66 -44.49
N GLY A 25 -11.14 -38.72 -43.66
CA GLY A 25 -12.22 -37.80 -43.94
C GLY A 25 -11.88 -36.44 -43.32
N CYS A 26 -11.36 -35.52 -44.12
CA CYS A 26 -11.22 -34.11 -43.73
C CYS A 26 -12.62 -33.52 -43.50
N THR A 27 -12.94 -33.18 -42.26
CA THR A 27 -13.98 -32.20 -41.94
C THR A 27 -13.38 -31.21 -40.96
N GLY A 28 -13.26 -29.95 -41.42
CA GLY A 28 -12.73 -28.85 -40.62
C GLY A 28 -13.68 -28.55 -39.48
N THR A 29 -13.24 -28.80 -38.25
CA THR A 29 -13.84 -28.21 -37.07
C THR A 29 -13.27 -26.81 -36.91
N ALA A 30 -14.15 -25.81 -37.09
CA ALA A 30 -13.88 -24.45 -36.67
C ALA A 30 -13.65 -24.46 -35.15
N ASN A 31 -12.39 -24.38 -34.72
CA ASN A 31 -12.06 -24.04 -33.35
C ASN A 31 -12.53 -22.60 -33.12
N GLY A 32 -13.45 -22.44 -32.16
CA GLY A 32 -13.68 -21.15 -31.54
C GLY A 32 -12.34 -20.70 -30.95
N GLY A 33 -11.76 -19.68 -31.57
CA GLY A 33 -10.56 -19.03 -31.08
C GLY A 33 -10.85 -18.45 -29.71
N GLU A 34 -10.04 -18.86 -28.74
CA GLU A 34 -9.83 -18.13 -27.50
C GLU A 34 -9.47 -16.67 -27.89
N PRO A 35 -10.09 -15.64 -27.28
CA PRO A 35 -9.80 -14.27 -27.65
C PRO A 35 -8.31 -14.01 -27.48
N ASP A 36 -7.71 -13.40 -28.51
CA ASP A 36 -6.28 -13.04 -28.52
C ASP A 36 -5.90 -12.38 -27.19
N PRO A 37 -4.75 -12.77 -26.58
CA PRO A 37 -4.27 -12.09 -25.39
C PRO A 37 -4.15 -10.60 -25.70
N LYS A 38 -4.89 -9.77 -24.95
CA LYS A 38 -4.78 -8.31 -25.02
C LYS A 38 -3.28 -7.96 -24.96
N PRO A 39 -2.80 -7.02 -25.80
CA PRO A 39 -1.40 -6.66 -25.81
C PRO A 39 -0.96 -6.30 -24.39
N SER A 40 0.00 -7.08 -23.86
CA SER A 40 0.66 -6.79 -22.60
C SER A 40 1.13 -5.35 -22.63
N ALA A 41 0.97 -4.62 -21.51
CA ALA A 41 1.67 -3.36 -21.33
C ALA A 41 3.12 -3.55 -21.75
N ALA A 42 3.61 -2.69 -22.65
CA ALA A 42 5.01 -2.71 -23.05
C ALA A 42 5.86 -2.53 -21.80
N ALA A 43 6.95 -3.29 -21.67
CA ALA A 43 7.89 -3.12 -20.57
C ALA A 43 8.36 -1.66 -20.57
N VAL A 44 8.05 -0.92 -19.50
CA VAL A 44 8.58 0.43 -19.33
C VAL A 44 10.04 0.27 -18.98
N GLU A 45 10.91 0.69 -19.90
CA GLU A 45 12.34 0.82 -19.62
C GLU A 45 12.52 1.90 -18.55
N GLN A 46 12.78 1.47 -17.31
CA GLN A 46 13.03 2.36 -16.20
C GLN A 46 14.53 2.65 -16.12
N SER A 47 14.91 3.92 -16.31
CA SER A 47 16.28 4.36 -16.05
C SER A 47 16.43 4.69 -14.56
N CYS A 48 17.27 3.96 -13.86
CA CYS A 48 17.51 4.15 -12.43
C CYS A 48 18.88 4.76 -12.17
N GLY A 49 18.98 5.54 -11.09
CA GLY A 49 20.23 6.19 -10.68
C GLY A 49 21.29 5.21 -10.19
N GLU A 50 22.48 5.73 -9.89
CA GLU A 50 23.55 4.93 -9.29
C GLU A 50 23.09 4.31 -7.96
N ARG A 51 23.37 3.01 -7.76
CA ARG A 51 22.94 2.21 -6.58
C ARG A 51 21.44 2.01 -6.44
N GLN A 52 20.67 2.26 -7.49
CA GLN A 52 19.28 1.83 -7.60
C GLN A 52 19.19 0.65 -8.58
N GLN A 53 18.09 -0.10 -8.50
CA GLN A 53 17.80 -1.17 -9.45
C GLN A 53 16.39 -1.00 -10.00
N ALA A 54 16.22 -1.23 -11.31
CA ALA A 54 14.92 -1.22 -11.96
C ALA A 54 14.16 -2.50 -11.63
N ILE A 55 12.89 -2.35 -11.26
CA ILE A 55 11.96 -3.45 -11.04
C ILE A 55 10.62 -3.15 -11.72
N SER A 56 9.98 -4.18 -12.25
CA SER A 56 8.67 -4.05 -12.88
C SER A 56 7.85 -5.32 -12.75
N ARG A 57 6.53 -5.18 -12.87
CA ARG A 57 5.61 -6.30 -12.87
C ARG A 57 4.37 -5.99 -13.70
N THR A 58 4.06 -6.87 -14.66
CA THR A 58 2.77 -6.90 -15.34
C THR A 58 1.82 -7.79 -14.54
N LEU A 59 0.62 -7.29 -14.26
CA LEU A 59 -0.38 -7.91 -13.41
C LEU A 59 -1.52 -8.53 -14.22
N SER A 60 -2.36 -9.30 -13.53
CA SER A 60 -3.54 -10.00 -14.09
C SER A 60 -4.57 -9.12 -14.82
N SER A 61 -4.56 -7.79 -14.63
CA SER A 61 -5.39 -6.83 -15.37
C SER A 61 -4.81 -6.48 -16.75
N GLY A 62 -3.58 -6.88 -17.04
CA GLY A 62 -2.77 -6.41 -18.17
C GLY A 62 -2.02 -5.11 -17.88
N ALA A 63 -2.28 -4.48 -16.72
CA ALA A 63 -1.55 -3.30 -16.30
C ALA A 63 -0.15 -3.67 -15.80
N ALA A 64 0.77 -2.72 -15.83
CA ALA A 64 2.09 -2.90 -15.26
C ALA A 64 2.46 -1.81 -14.27
N TRP A 65 3.33 -2.16 -13.33
CA TRP A 65 4.05 -1.23 -12.49
C TRP A 65 5.53 -1.28 -12.85
N ALA A 66 6.18 -0.12 -12.91
CA ALA A 66 7.62 0.00 -13.08
C ALA A 66 8.14 1.06 -12.10
N MET A 67 9.31 0.82 -11.51
CA MET A 67 9.94 1.72 -10.53
C MET A 67 11.42 1.38 -10.37
N CYS A 68 12.12 2.27 -9.68
CA CYS A 68 13.44 2.02 -9.14
C CYS A 68 13.34 1.72 -7.64
N TRP A 69 14.19 0.82 -7.15
CA TRP A 69 14.32 0.58 -5.73
C TRP A 69 15.77 0.78 -5.26
N SER A 70 15.92 1.21 -4.01
CA SER A 70 17.20 1.31 -3.32
C SER A 70 17.03 1.17 -1.81
N VAL A 71 18.15 1.15 -1.11
CA VAL A 71 18.18 1.16 0.35
C VAL A 71 18.90 2.40 0.85
N ASP A 72 18.20 3.18 1.65
CA ASP A 72 18.78 4.26 2.43
C ASP A 72 19.15 3.74 3.84
N PRO A 73 20.33 4.07 4.39
CA PRO A 73 20.74 3.58 5.72
C PRO A 73 19.77 3.92 6.85
N LYS A 74 19.00 5.02 6.75
CA LYS A 74 18.02 5.44 7.74
C LYS A 74 16.60 5.02 7.33
N LEU A 75 16.16 5.37 6.13
CA LEU A 75 14.77 5.14 5.69
C LEU A 75 14.49 3.67 5.35
N GLY A 76 15.52 2.84 5.14
CA GLY A 76 15.37 1.47 4.66
C GLY A 76 14.96 1.46 3.19
N MET A 77 13.89 0.73 2.86
CA MET A 77 13.36 0.67 1.48
C MET A 77 12.92 2.04 0.97
N VAL A 78 13.47 2.42 -0.18
CA VAL A 78 13.09 3.61 -0.93
C VAL A 78 12.66 3.18 -2.33
N LEU A 79 11.44 3.56 -2.72
CA LEU A 79 10.91 3.36 -4.06
C LEU A 79 10.87 4.71 -4.78
N SER A 80 11.38 4.78 -6.00
CA SER A 80 11.38 5.99 -6.82
C SER A 80 10.87 5.74 -8.23
N ASP A 81 10.43 6.81 -8.89
CA ASP A 81 9.92 6.81 -10.27
C ASP A 81 8.79 5.80 -10.50
N ILE A 82 7.91 5.69 -9.50
CA ILE A 82 6.80 4.74 -9.49
C ILE A 82 5.79 5.12 -10.56
N THR A 83 5.69 4.25 -11.55
CA THR A 83 4.95 4.46 -12.78
C THR A 83 3.91 3.36 -12.95
N PHE A 84 2.66 3.75 -13.16
CA PHE A 84 1.57 2.86 -13.50
C PHE A 84 1.33 2.86 -15.00
N VAL A 85 1.16 1.69 -15.61
CA VAL A 85 0.94 1.52 -17.04
C VAL A 85 -0.39 0.80 -17.24
N PRO A 86 -1.49 1.54 -17.53
CA PRO A 86 -2.75 0.90 -17.84
C PRO A 86 -2.65 0.11 -19.17
N PRO A 87 -3.42 -0.98 -19.35
CA PRO A 87 -3.42 -1.74 -20.59
C PRO A 87 -3.82 -0.84 -21.77
N GLY A 88 -2.99 -0.80 -22.82
CA GLY A 88 -3.28 -0.04 -24.04
C GLY A 88 -3.29 1.48 -23.87
N ALA A 89 -2.71 2.02 -22.79
CA ALA A 89 -2.59 3.45 -22.56
C ALA A 89 -1.15 3.86 -22.21
N ASP A 90 -0.88 5.16 -22.25
CA ASP A 90 0.42 5.71 -21.89
C ASP A 90 0.75 5.49 -20.41
N ALA A 91 2.05 5.35 -20.13
CA ALA A 91 2.57 5.31 -18.78
C ALA A 91 2.20 6.59 -17.99
N ILE A 92 1.87 6.40 -16.72
CA ILE A 92 1.47 7.45 -15.80
C ILE A 92 2.47 7.46 -14.63
N PRO A 93 3.40 8.43 -14.59
CA PRO A 93 4.16 8.69 -13.38
C PRO A 93 3.21 9.05 -12.24
N VAL A 94 3.31 8.32 -11.13
CA VAL A 94 2.40 8.48 -9.98
C VAL A 94 3.15 9.14 -8.83
N ILE A 95 4.28 8.56 -8.43
CA ILE A 95 5.08 8.97 -7.27
C ILE A 95 6.54 9.05 -7.71
N SER A 96 7.19 10.19 -7.50
CA SER A 96 8.63 10.33 -7.77
C SER A 96 9.45 9.62 -6.69
N ARG A 97 9.01 9.66 -5.43
CA ARG A 97 9.66 8.95 -4.31
C ARG A 97 8.69 8.63 -3.18
N MET A 98 8.84 7.44 -2.59
CA MET A 98 8.13 7.01 -1.38
C MET A 98 9.07 6.31 -0.40
N SER A 99 8.92 6.64 0.88
CA SER A 99 9.69 6.04 1.97
C SER A 99 8.98 6.17 3.32
N LEU A 100 9.33 5.28 4.27
CA LEU A 100 8.99 5.45 5.68
C LEU A 100 9.93 6.49 6.30
N ALA A 101 9.38 7.64 6.69
CA ALA A 101 10.12 8.83 7.09
C ALA A 101 10.29 8.99 8.61
N GLN A 102 9.52 8.25 9.42
CA GLN A 102 9.73 8.10 10.85
C GLN A 102 8.95 6.90 11.39
N LEU A 103 9.43 6.33 12.49
CA LEU A 103 8.65 5.47 13.39
C LEU A 103 8.96 5.90 14.83
N GLU A 104 7.97 6.47 15.51
CA GLU A 104 8.10 6.87 16.92
C GLU A 104 7.38 5.84 17.81
N VAL A 105 8.04 5.37 18.87
CA VAL A 105 7.51 4.33 19.77
C VAL A 105 7.50 4.84 21.23
N PRO A 106 6.50 5.65 21.62
CA PRO A 106 6.32 6.07 23.00
C PRO A 106 5.68 4.96 23.84
N TYR A 107 6.19 4.76 25.05
CA TYR A 107 5.62 3.87 26.06
C TYR A 107 4.71 4.63 27.01
N ASP A 108 3.55 4.06 27.33
CA ASP A 108 2.50 4.70 28.14
C ASP A 108 2.93 4.94 29.59
N SER A 109 3.95 4.22 30.05
CA SER A 109 4.59 4.45 31.35
C SER A 109 5.32 5.81 31.46
N GLY A 110 5.53 6.49 30.31
CA GLY A 110 6.26 7.76 30.21
C GLY A 110 7.79 7.64 30.35
N LYS A 111 8.32 6.41 30.46
CA LYS A 111 9.75 6.17 30.74
C LYS A 111 10.61 5.97 29.49
N ARG A 112 9.99 5.61 28.37
CA ARG A 112 10.71 5.23 27.14
C ARG A 112 10.03 5.80 25.91
N LEU A 113 10.86 6.30 25.01
CA LEU A 113 10.54 6.81 23.69
C LEU A 113 11.67 6.41 22.75
N THR A 114 11.35 5.92 21.56
CA THR A 114 12.33 5.74 20.49
C THR A 114 11.84 6.35 19.19
N SER A 115 12.77 6.85 18.38
CA SER A 115 12.51 7.39 17.03
C SER A 115 13.30 6.52 16.05
N ASP A 116 12.78 5.32 15.77
CA ASP A 116 13.54 4.17 15.26
C ASP A 116 14.23 4.44 13.93
N ILE A 117 13.59 5.17 13.00
CA ILE A 117 14.18 5.53 11.70
C ILE A 117 15.38 6.46 11.89
N THR A 118 15.22 7.53 12.66
CA THR A 118 16.28 8.54 12.82
C THR A 118 17.39 8.11 13.78
N SER A 119 17.06 7.34 14.82
CA SER A 119 18.01 6.87 15.83
C SER A 119 18.76 5.62 15.38
N ALA A 120 18.05 4.55 15.01
CA ALA A 120 18.64 3.28 14.58
C ALA A 120 18.82 3.24 13.04
N GLY A 121 17.73 3.45 12.30
CA GLY A 121 17.65 3.28 10.85
C GLY A 121 17.14 1.89 10.48
N PHE A 122 16.33 1.83 9.42
CA PHE A 122 15.81 0.59 8.84
C PHE A 122 16.70 0.06 7.70
N GLY A 123 17.74 0.80 7.32
CA GLY A 123 18.75 0.33 6.38
C GLY A 123 20.01 -0.17 7.07
N GLY A 124 21.07 -0.34 6.28
CA GLY A 124 22.40 -0.68 6.79
C GLY A 124 22.42 -1.95 7.65
N PRO A 125 23.08 -1.94 8.82
CA PRO A 125 23.22 -3.15 9.64
C PRO A 125 21.92 -3.69 10.22
N ASN A 126 20.87 -2.87 10.33
CA ASN A 126 19.58 -3.29 10.89
C ASN A 126 18.68 -3.96 9.85
N MET A 127 18.95 -3.78 8.55
CA MET A 127 18.23 -4.47 7.49
C MET A 127 18.70 -5.92 7.43
N HIS A 128 17.76 -6.86 7.53
CA HIS A 128 18.02 -8.29 7.59
C HIS A 128 18.02 -8.93 6.20
N THR A 129 18.84 -9.97 6.05
CA THR A 129 18.80 -10.83 4.86
C THR A 129 17.53 -11.67 4.93
N ILE A 130 16.74 -11.68 3.86
CA ILE A 130 15.51 -12.45 3.73
C ILE A 130 15.84 -13.84 3.18
N THR A 131 15.12 -14.86 3.66
CA THR A 131 15.25 -16.25 3.23
C THR A 131 13.99 -16.76 2.54
N ASP A 132 13.98 -18.02 2.11
CA ASP A 132 12.81 -18.69 1.53
C ASP A 132 11.59 -18.71 2.49
N ALA A 133 11.84 -18.67 3.81
CA ALA A 133 10.78 -18.71 4.80
C ALA A 133 9.98 -17.39 4.83
N GLU A 134 10.65 -16.24 4.75
CA GLU A 134 9.96 -14.95 4.72
C GLU A 134 9.56 -14.53 3.30
N CYS A 135 10.26 -15.02 2.26
CA CYS A 135 9.93 -14.73 0.86
C CYS A 135 10.08 -15.97 -0.03
N PRO A 136 8.98 -16.69 -0.32
CA PRO A 136 9.02 -17.87 -1.20
C PRO A 136 9.12 -17.54 -2.69
N ALA A 137 9.18 -16.26 -3.05
CA ALA A 137 9.19 -15.75 -4.41
C ALA A 137 10.55 -15.16 -4.79
N GLU A 138 10.57 -14.11 -5.62
CA GLU A 138 11.80 -13.45 -6.06
C GLU A 138 12.40 -12.63 -4.91
N ARG A 139 13.69 -12.85 -4.65
CA ARG A 139 14.46 -12.04 -3.71
C ARG A 139 15.52 -11.24 -4.46
N LEU A 140 15.49 -9.94 -4.26
CA LEU A 140 16.43 -9.02 -4.87
C LEU A 140 17.53 -8.67 -3.89
N SER A 141 18.76 -8.62 -4.40
CA SER A 141 19.95 -8.39 -3.60
C SER A 141 20.58 -7.05 -3.91
N ILE A 142 21.11 -6.38 -2.89
CA ILE A 142 21.85 -5.13 -3.02
C ILE A 142 22.97 -5.09 -1.98
N ALA A 143 24.00 -4.28 -2.23
CA ALA A 143 25.06 -4.06 -1.26
C ALA A 143 24.52 -3.30 -0.05
N ILE A 144 24.58 -3.91 1.13
CA ILE A 144 24.16 -3.28 2.38
C ILE A 144 25.36 -3.15 3.31
N PRO A 145 25.70 -1.95 3.79
CA PRO A 145 26.83 -1.76 4.69
C PRO A 145 26.61 -2.43 6.05
N ASN A 146 27.65 -3.08 6.56
CA ASN A 146 27.67 -3.62 7.92
C ASN A 146 27.87 -2.55 9.00
N VAL A 147 28.31 -1.34 8.62
CA VAL A 147 28.55 -0.23 9.55
C VAL A 147 28.14 1.08 8.89
N GLY A 148 27.26 1.84 9.56
CA GLY A 148 26.82 3.16 9.10
C GLY A 148 26.26 3.15 7.68
N ASP A 149 26.71 4.09 6.85
CA ASP A 149 26.36 4.24 5.44
C ASP A 149 27.37 3.58 4.48
N GLY A 150 28.38 2.88 5.01
CA GLY A 150 29.46 2.26 4.23
C GLY A 150 30.47 3.23 3.62
N SER A 151 30.40 4.54 3.91
CA SER A 151 31.29 5.54 3.32
C SER A 151 32.69 5.61 3.97
N LYS A 152 32.84 5.14 5.21
CA LYS A 152 34.08 5.28 5.99
C LYS A 152 34.75 3.96 6.34
N PHE A 153 34.01 2.97 6.85
CA PHE A 153 34.53 1.70 7.35
C PHE A 153 33.50 0.58 7.18
N GLY A 154 33.97 -0.67 7.21
CA GLY A 154 33.13 -1.86 7.09
C GLY A 154 32.99 -2.37 5.65
N SER A 155 32.61 -3.63 5.49
CA SER A 155 32.22 -4.20 4.21
C SER A 155 30.75 -3.92 3.91
N SER A 156 30.41 -3.84 2.64
CA SER A 156 29.03 -3.77 2.15
C SER A 156 28.70 -5.04 1.38
N PRO A 157 28.47 -6.18 2.06
CA PRO A 157 28.10 -7.42 1.40
C PRO A 157 26.81 -7.24 0.60
N VAL A 158 26.73 -7.92 -0.55
CA VAL A 158 25.49 -8.06 -1.32
C VAL A 158 24.60 -9.06 -0.59
N ARG A 159 23.40 -8.63 -0.19
CA ARG A 159 22.45 -9.44 0.59
C ARG A 159 21.08 -9.39 -0.06
N GLU A 160 20.39 -10.53 -0.10
CA GLU A 160 18.98 -10.62 -0.49
C GLU A 160 18.13 -9.95 0.60
N VAL A 161 17.55 -8.78 0.32
CA VAL A 161 16.87 -7.96 1.35
C VAL A 161 15.50 -7.45 0.93
N LEU A 162 15.15 -7.56 -0.35
CA LEU A 162 13.85 -7.18 -0.88
C LEU A 162 13.13 -8.44 -1.36
N CYS A 163 11.96 -8.72 -0.78
CA CYS A 163 11.02 -9.68 -1.33
C CYS A 163 10.17 -9.02 -2.41
N SER A 164 10.02 -9.68 -3.56
CA SER A 164 9.15 -9.29 -4.67
C SER A 164 8.23 -10.46 -5.00
N GLN A 165 6.94 -10.33 -4.67
CA GLN A 165 5.99 -11.42 -4.83
C GLN A 165 4.64 -10.97 -5.38
N GLU A 166 4.03 -11.82 -6.20
CA GLU A 166 2.63 -11.67 -6.59
C GLU A 166 1.75 -12.39 -5.58
N THR A 167 0.73 -11.71 -5.10
CA THR A 167 -0.21 -12.24 -4.12
C THR A 167 -1.59 -12.34 -4.74
N ASP A 168 -2.28 -13.47 -4.55
CA ASP A 168 -3.69 -13.56 -4.89
C ASP A 168 -4.47 -12.61 -3.97
N SER A 169 -5.13 -11.62 -4.58
CA SER A 169 -5.90 -10.57 -3.90
C SER A 169 -7.40 -10.81 -4.02
N ALA A 170 -7.79 -12.09 -4.03
CA ALA A 170 -9.16 -12.55 -4.11
C ALA A 170 -9.94 -12.00 -5.31
N LEU A 171 -11.24 -11.75 -5.12
CA LEU A 171 -12.15 -11.34 -6.19
C LEU A 171 -11.89 -9.87 -6.58
N SER A 172 -11.59 -9.64 -7.86
CA SER A 172 -11.50 -8.30 -8.44
C SER A 172 -12.88 -7.71 -8.68
N TYR A 173 -13.78 -8.52 -9.26
CA TYR A 173 -15.16 -8.13 -9.51
C TYR A 173 -16.08 -9.33 -9.71
N ARG A 174 -17.37 -9.07 -9.49
CA ARG A 174 -18.46 -9.89 -9.97
C ARG A 174 -19.67 -9.00 -10.29
N SER A 175 -20.28 -9.15 -11.46
CA SER A 175 -21.57 -8.52 -11.79
C SER A 175 -22.45 -9.54 -12.49
N GLY A 176 -23.68 -9.71 -12.00
CA GLY A 176 -24.71 -10.56 -12.61
C GLY A 176 -25.76 -9.79 -13.39
N ASP A 177 -25.51 -8.51 -13.65
CA ASP A 177 -26.44 -7.64 -14.36
C ASP A 177 -26.55 -8.03 -15.85
N LEU A 178 -27.56 -7.57 -16.59
CA LEU A 178 -27.77 -7.90 -18.02
C LEU A 178 -27.88 -9.41 -18.33
N GLY A 179 -28.31 -10.23 -17.36
CA GLY A 179 -28.52 -11.67 -17.54
C GLY A 179 -27.24 -12.51 -17.69
N GLN A 180 -26.05 -11.90 -17.54
CA GLN A 180 -24.76 -12.60 -17.63
C GLN A 180 -23.89 -12.28 -16.42
N VAL A 181 -23.36 -13.34 -15.79
CA VAL A 181 -22.41 -13.20 -14.68
C VAL A 181 -21.00 -13.09 -15.23
N VAL A 182 -20.38 -11.92 -15.02
CA VAL A 182 -18.94 -11.72 -15.20
C VAL A 182 -18.26 -11.74 -13.83
N ALA A 183 -17.17 -12.48 -13.67
CA ALA A 183 -16.41 -12.54 -12.42
C ALA A 183 -14.93 -12.83 -12.69
N LYS A 184 -14.03 -12.19 -11.94
CA LYS A 184 -12.59 -12.37 -12.10
C LYS A 184 -11.86 -12.17 -10.77
N ARG A 185 -10.82 -12.97 -10.52
CA ARG A 185 -9.85 -12.74 -9.42
C ARG A 185 -8.73 -11.81 -9.88
N LYS A 186 -8.04 -11.15 -8.96
CA LYS A 186 -6.83 -10.37 -9.27
C LYS A 186 -5.64 -10.83 -8.45
N GLN A 187 -4.47 -10.60 -9.01
CA GLN A 187 -3.18 -10.67 -8.33
C GLN A 187 -2.60 -9.27 -8.24
N ASP A 188 -2.04 -8.95 -7.07
CA ASP A 188 -1.37 -7.69 -6.80
C ASP A 188 0.12 -7.95 -6.51
N TRP A 189 0.99 -6.98 -6.80
CA TRP A 189 2.43 -7.09 -6.61
C TRP A 189 2.84 -6.49 -5.27
N GLN A 190 3.52 -7.27 -4.44
CA GLN A 190 3.93 -6.90 -3.11
C GLN A 190 5.45 -6.86 -3.01
N LEU A 191 5.95 -5.76 -2.46
CA LEU A 191 7.35 -5.53 -2.15
C LEU A 191 7.51 -5.42 -0.63
N SER A 192 8.49 -6.11 -0.04
CA SER A 192 8.75 -5.99 1.40
C SER A 192 10.22 -6.15 1.79
N THR A 193 10.59 -5.49 2.89
CA THR A 193 11.91 -5.59 3.55
C THR A 193 11.73 -5.83 5.04
N ILE A 194 12.74 -6.43 5.70
CA ILE A 194 12.72 -6.71 7.15
C ILE A 194 13.85 -5.93 7.84
N SER A 195 13.51 -5.22 8.91
CA SER A 195 14.46 -4.48 9.74
C SER A 195 14.30 -4.81 11.22
N LYS A 196 15.40 -5.07 11.92
CA LYS A 196 15.38 -5.29 13.38
C LYS A 196 15.83 -4.06 14.13
N VAL A 197 15.02 -3.61 15.10
CA VAL A 197 15.37 -2.53 16.02
C VAL A 197 15.05 -2.94 17.45
N GLY A 198 16.10 -3.16 18.25
CA GLY A 198 15.94 -3.70 19.59
C GLY A 198 15.30 -5.09 19.57
N TRP A 199 14.16 -5.23 20.24
CA TRP A 199 13.41 -6.48 20.36
C TRP A 199 12.41 -6.69 19.22
N TYR A 200 12.03 -5.61 18.53
CA TYR A 200 11.05 -5.64 17.45
C TYR A 200 11.71 -5.91 16.10
N GLU A 201 10.94 -6.56 15.23
CA GLU A 201 11.23 -6.71 13.81
C GLU A 201 10.08 -6.13 12.99
N TYR A 202 10.44 -5.32 12.00
CA TYR A 202 9.51 -4.54 11.21
C TYR A 202 9.54 -4.97 9.74
N VAL A 203 8.37 -5.28 9.21
CA VAL A 203 8.17 -5.59 7.79
C VAL A 203 7.62 -4.35 7.10
N ASN A 204 8.49 -3.58 6.43
CA ASN A 204 8.06 -2.45 5.61
C ASN A 204 7.62 -2.98 4.24
N GLN A 205 6.33 -2.85 3.94
CA GLN A 205 5.69 -3.48 2.79
C GLN A 205 4.89 -2.45 1.98
N VAL A 206 4.94 -2.55 0.65
CA VAL A 206 4.06 -1.80 -0.26
C VAL A 206 3.42 -2.77 -1.24
N THR A 207 2.08 -2.75 -1.31
CA THR A 207 1.34 -3.56 -2.29
C THR A 207 0.78 -2.69 -3.42
N PHE A 208 1.13 -3.04 -4.65
CA PHE A 208 0.71 -2.39 -5.89
C PHE A 208 -0.39 -3.21 -6.57
N GLY A 209 -1.57 -2.61 -6.67
CA GLY A 209 -2.78 -3.27 -7.17
C GLY A 209 -2.87 -3.34 -8.69
N ALA A 210 -3.50 -4.40 -9.18
CA ALA A 210 -3.87 -4.52 -10.60
C ALA A 210 -4.88 -3.46 -11.06
N ASP A 211 -5.53 -2.80 -10.12
CA ASP A 211 -6.49 -1.70 -10.30
C ASP A 211 -5.85 -0.30 -10.19
N GLY A 212 -4.53 -0.22 -10.01
CA GLY A 212 -3.81 1.05 -9.83
C GLY A 212 -3.71 1.51 -8.36
N SER A 213 -4.24 0.76 -7.40
CA SER A 213 -4.08 1.08 -5.97
C SER A 213 -2.65 0.89 -5.48
N ILE A 214 -2.25 1.66 -4.46
CA ILE A 214 -0.97 1.52 -3.75
C ILE A 214 -1.29 1.45 -2.26
N ARG A 215 -0.79 0.43 -1.57
CA ARG A 215 -1.11 0.15 -0.16
C ARG A 215 0.17 -0.02 0.67
N PRO A 216 0.74 1.07 1.18
CA PRO A 216 1.84 1.02 2.13
C PRO A 216 1.37 0.47 3.49
N SER A 217 2.17 -0.40 4.08
CA SER A 217 1.87 -1.04 5.35
C SER A 217 3.16 -1.35 6.11
N LEU A 218 3.12 -1.22 7.43
CA LEU A 218 4.17 -1.62 8.34
C LEU A 218 3.66 -2.77 9.21
N GLY A 219 4.33 -3.91 9.12
CA GLY A 219 4.13 -5.04 10.01
C GLY A 219 5.12 -4.96 11.17
N ALA A 220 4.70 -5.32 12.38
CA ALA A 220 5.56 -5.44 13.55
C ALA A 220 5.38 -6.80 14.24
N THR A 221 6.51 -7.45 14.52
CA THR A 221 6.66 -8.76 15.16
C THR A 221 7.96 -8.74 16.01
N GLY A 222 8.54 -9.90 16.33
CA GLY A 222 9.70 -10.03 17.19
C GLY A 222 9.27 -10.33 18.62
N ASP A 223 9.90 -9.70 19.60
CA ASP A 223 9.64 -9.94 21.01
C ASP A 223 9.19 -8.66 21.72
N LEU A 224 8.28 -8.82 22.69
CA LEU A 224 8.07 -7.79 23.70
C LEU A 224 9.39 -7.49 24.42
N SER A 225 9.63 -6.21 24.72
CA SER A 225 10.84 -5.83 25.43
C SER A 225 10.87 -6.44 26.84
N PRO A 226 11.88 -7.26 27.18
CA PRO A 226 11.97 -7.93 28.48
C PRO A 226 12.30 -6.97 29.64
N VAL A 227 12.54 -5.69 29.34
CA VAL A 227 12.91 -4.66 30.33
C VAL A 227 11.88 -3.55 30.46
N ASP A 228 10.87 -3.50 29.59
CA ASP A 228 9.84 -2.45 29.59
C ASP A 228 8.53 -2.98 30.22
N TYR A 229 8.59 -3.24 31.53
CA TYR A 229 7.43 -3.59 32.35
C TYR A 229 6.93 -2.40 33.18
N SER A 230 5.63 -2.37 33.47
CA SER A 230 4.94 -1.26 34.12
C SER A 230 3.93 -1.74 35.18
N ASP A 231 2.91 -0.92 35.45
CA ASP A 231 1.78 -1.24 36.32
C ASP A 231 0.50 -1.53 35.52
N ALA A 232 -0.56 -1.99 36.21
CA ALA A 232 -1.86 -2.32 35.63
C ALA A 232 -2.60 -1.15 34.94
N LYS A 233 -2.13 0.09 35.06
CA LYS A 233 -2.71 1.24 34.37
C LYS A 233 -2.04 1.54 33.03
N HIS A 234 -0.81 1.09 32.85
CA HIS A 234 0.04 1.42 31.69
C HIS A 234 0.63 0.17 31.03
N GLY A 235 0.04 -0.99 31.27
CA GLY A 235 0.49 -2.27 30.76
C GLY A 235 -0.55 -3.35 30.98
N TRP A 236 -0.26 -4.53 30.45
CA TRP A 236 -1.15 -5.69 30.56
C TRP A 236 -0.39 -6.86 31.16
N PRO A 237 -1.00 -7.63 32.10
CA PRO A 237 -0.35 -8.79 32.68
C PRO A 237 -0.12 -9.84 31.59
N VAL A 238 1.14 -10.18 31.36
CA VAL A 238 1.55 -11.27 30.47
C VAL A 238 2.26 -12.34 31.29
N GLY A 239 1.95 -13.60 31.04
CA GLY A 239 2.49 -14.74 31.76
C GLY A 239 1.66 -15.18 32.98
N PRO A 240 2.22 -16.08 33.83
CA PRO A 240 1.45 -16.73 34.88
C PRO A 240 0.99 -15.75 35.98
N GLY A 241 -0.30 -15.44 36.01
CA GLY A 241 -0.90 -14.61 37.06
C GLY A 241 -0.62 -13.11 36.88
N ASP A 242 -1.13 -12.32 37.81
CA ASP A 242 -1.25 -10.86 37.67
C ASP A 242 -0.09 -10.11 38.35
N HIS A 243 1.11 -10.18 37.77
CA HIS A 243 2.31 -9.57 38.34
C HIS A 243 3.15 -8.83 37.30
N ASP A 244 3.46 -9.50 36.20
CA ASP A 244 4.34 -8.98 35.16
C ASP A 244 3.52 -8.26 34.07
N HIS A 245 3.44 -6.93 34.18
CA HIS A 245 2.69 -6.10 33.23
C HIS A 245 3.60 -5.55 32.12
N ALA A 246 3.56 -6.16 30.93
CA ALA A 246 4.27 -5.63 29.78
C ALA A 246 3.69 -4.24 29.41
N ALA A 247 4.55 -3.25 29.26
CA ALA A 247 4.10 -1.87 29.10
C ALA A 247 3.40 -1.65 27.75
N SER A 248 2.23 -1.00 27.81
CA SER A 248 1.52 -0.52 26.64
C SER A 248 2.32 0.59 25.95
N HIS A 249 2.24 0.65 24.62
CA HIS A 249 3.02 1.57 23.80
C HIS A 249 2.36 1.78 22.43
N SER A 250 2.78 2.81 21.70
CA SER A 250 2.31 3.06 20.33
C SER A 250 3.39 2.81 19.29
N HIS A 251 2.99 2.43 18.07
CA HIS A 251 3.83 2.40 16.88
C HIS A 251 3.34 3.51 15.93
N ASN A 252 4.02 4.64 15.91
CA ASN A 252 3.59 5.84 15.20
C ASN A 252 4.43 6.06 13.94
N ALA A 253 3.94 5.56 12.81
CA ALA A 253 4.67 5.54 11.54
C ALA A 253 4.26 6.70 10.63
N VAL A 254 5.23 7.27 9.92
CA VAL A 254 4.97 8.31 8.91
C VAL A 254 5.55 7.93 7.57
N TRP A 255 4.74 7.93 6.52
CA TRP A 255 5.20 7.81 5.15
C TRP A 255 5.32 9.18 4.50
N LYS A 256 6.39 9.38 3.74
CA LYS A 256 6.59 10.52 2.85
C LYS A 256 6.35 10.08 1.41
N ILE A 257 5.52 10.81 0.69
CA ILE A 257 5.17 10.58 -0.71
C ILE A 257 5.42 11.86 -1.49
N ASP A 258 6.44 11.86 -2.34
CA ASP A 258 6.70 12.91 -3.32
C ASP A 258 5.93 12.57 -4.61
N TRP A 259 4.96 13.39 -5.01
CA TRP A 259 4.08 13.07 -6.13
C TRP A 259 4.72 13.39 -7.49
N ALA A 260 4.37 12.60 -8.51
CA ALA A 260 4.74 12.83 -9.91
C ALA A 260 3.50 12.92 -10.84
N LEU A 261 2.30 12.99 -10.26
CA LEU A 261 1.04 13.02 -11.00
C LEU A 261 0.98 14.23 -11.92
N GLY A 262 0.95 13.99 -13.23
CA GLY A 262 0.89 15.06 -14.24
C GLY A 262 2.20 15.82 -14.45
N GLY A 263 3.32 15.37 -13.85
CA GLY A 263 4.63 16.01 -13.95
C GLY A 263 5.30 16.18 -12.58
N GLU A 264 6.44 16.88 -12.54
CA GLU A 264 7.15 17.19 -11.29
C GLU A 264 6.50 18.35 -10.49
N SER A 265 5.53 19.06 -11.08
CA SER A 265 4.85 20.20 -10.47
C SER A 265 3.46 20.39 -11.07
N GLY A 266 2.70 21.36 -10.57
CA GLY A 266 1.33 21.65 -11.00
C GLY A 266 0.27 20.83 -10.27
N GLN A 267 0.64 19.97 -9.31
CA GLN A 267 -0.34 19.25 -8.51
C GLN A 267 -1.14 20.21 -7.62
N LYS A 268 -2.35 19.78 -7.30
CA LYS A 268 -3.23 20.44 -6.33
C LYS A 268 -3.73 19.43 -5.32
N VAL A 269 -4.22 19.93 -4.19
CA VAL A 269 -4.73 19.12 -3.09
C VAL A 269 -6.16 19.56 -2.78
N GLU A 270 -7.03 18.58 -2.56
CA GLU A 270 -8.40 18.80 -2.13
C GLU A 270 -8.76 17.88 -0.98
N GLN A 271 -9.60 18.39 -0.07
CA GLN A 271 -10.25 17.63 0.99
C GLN A 271 -11.70 17.40 0.60
N PHE A 272 -12.17 16.17 0.71
CA PHE A 272 -13.59 15.85 0.66
C PHE A 272 -14.15 15.71 2.08
N ASP A 273 -15.31 16.31 2.32
CA ASP A 273 -16.12 16.10 3.50
C ASP A 273 -17.54 15.74 3.08
N ALA A 274 -18.12 14.71 3.71
CA ALA A 274 -19.54 14.42 3.60
C ALA A 274 -20.25 14.61 4.95
N LYS A 275 -21.24 15.51 4.99
CA LYS A 275 -21.98 15.86 6.20
C LYS A 275 -23.46 15.55 6.07
N ASP A 276 -24.02 14.92 7.09
CA ASP A 276 -25.47 14.74 7.20
C ASP A 276 -26.14 16.11 7.36
N THR A 277 -27.21 16.33 6.61
CA THR A 277 -27.99 17.58 6.67
C THR A 277 -29.06 17.56 7.76
N GLY A 278 -29.28 16.41 8.42
CA GLY A 278 -30.36 16.16 9.38
C GLY A 278 -31.73 15.97 8.73
N LYS A 279 -31.81 15.90 7.39
CA LYS A 279 -33.06 15.76 6.63
C LYS A 279 -33.10 14.41 5.93
N LEU A 280 -34.28 13.79 5.85
CA LEU A 280 -34.54 12.68 4.94
C LEU A 280 -34.87 13.22 3.55
N GLY A 281 -34.58 12.44 2.52
CA GLY A 281 -35.06 12.71 1.16
C GLY A 281 -36.58 12.53 1.04
N THR A 282 -37.07 12.55 -0.19
CA THR A 282 -38.45 12.18 -0.52
C THR A 282 -38.43 11.23 -1.70
N ASP A 283 -39.03 10.05 -1.54
CA ASP A 283 -39.35 9.15 -2.63
C ASP A 283 -40.87 8.92 -2.70
N GLU A 284 -41.36 8.36 -3.80
CA GLU A 284 -42.79 8.14 -4.03
C GLU A 284 -43.43 7.14 -3.04
N LEU A 285 -42.59 6.36 -2.33
CA LEU A 285 -43.00 5.30 -1.41
C LEU A 285 -42.85 5.66 0.08
N GLY A 286 -42.40 6.87 0.41
CA GLY A 286 -42.18 7.33 1.78
C GLY A 286 -41.03 6.65 2.53
N LYS A 287 -40.09 6.03 1.81
CA LYS A 287 -38.91 5.32 2.31
C LYS A 287 -37.62 6.00 1.85
N ALA A 288 -37.39 7.23 2.31
CA ALA A 288 -36.20 7.99 1.91
C ALA A 288 -35.03 7.88 2.90
N SER A 289 -33.82 7.90 2.37
CA SER A 289 -32.57 7.95 3.13
C SER A 289 -32.23 9.37 3.62
N PRO A 290 -31.34 9.51 4.63
CA PRO A 290 -30.76 10.81 4.98
C PRO A 290 -30.07 11.48 3.79
N ILE A 291 -30.22 12.80 3.68
CA ILE A 291 -29.52 13.64 2.71
C ILE A 291 -28.15 13.97 3.29
N VAL A 292 -27.11 13.56 2.57
CA VAL A 292 -25.70 13.82 2.90
C VAL A 292 -25.09 14.70 1.82
N ASN A 293 -24.54 15.84 2.22
CA ASN A 293 -23.87 16.76 1.28
C ASN A 293 -22.38 16.48 1.27
N GLY A 294 -21.84 16.17 0.09
CA GLY A 294 -20.40 16.10 -0.18
C GLY A 294 -19.85 17.45 -0.64
N THR A 295 -18.64 17.80 -0.23
CA THR A 295 -17.95 19.02 -0.68
C THR A 295 -16.47 18.75 -0.85
N LEU A 296 -15.91 19.20 -1.98
CA LEU A 296 -14.46 19.28 -2.20
C LEU A 296 -13.99 20.69 -1.86
N THR A 297 -13.03 20.78 -0.95
CA THR A 297 -12.42 22.04 -0.50
C THR A 297 -10.94 22.02 -0.89
N PRO A 298 -10.46 22.99 -1.70
CA PRO A 298 -9.04 23.10 -2.02
C PRO A 298 -8.19 23.35 -0.79
N ILE A 299 -7.00 22.75 -0.75
CA ILE A 299 -5.93 23.07 0.19
C ILE A 299 -4.82 23.75 -0.65
N PRO A 300 -4.83 25.09 -0.76
CA PRO A 300 -3.98 25.79 -1.74
C PRO A 300 -2.53 25.97 -1.29
N LYS A 301 -2.23 25.78 0.00
CA LYS A 301 -0.94 26.04 0.63
C LYS A 301 -0.59 24.89 1.58
N PRO A 302 0.69 24.72 1.97
CA PRO A 302 1.08 23.73 2.96
C PRO A 302 0.20 23.76 4.20
N ALA A 303 -0.27 22.58 4.60
CA ALA A 303 -1.22 22.43 5.69
C ALA A 303 -1.18 21.00 6.25
N SER A 304 -1.47 20.86 7.54
CA SER A 304 -1.79 19.58 8.15
C SER A 304 -3.30 19.45 8.35
N ALA A 305 -3.80 18.22 8.37
CA ALA A 305 -5.20 17.93 8.57
C ALA A 305 -5.39 16.64 9.39
N ARG A 306 -6.51 16.58 10.10
CA ARG A 306 -6.95 15.40 10.85
C ARG A 306 -8.13 14.74 10.17
N TRP A 307 -8.11 13.42 10.19
CA TRP A 307 -9.16 12.56 9.70
C TRP A 307 -10.37 12.65 10.62
N THR A 308 -11.55 12.60 10.02
CA THR A 308 -12.83 12.48 10.72
C THR A 308 -13.74 11.59 9.89
N ASP A 309 -14.88 11.15 10.45
CA ASP A 309 -15.84 10.34 9.69
C ASP A 309 -16.19 11.02 8.34
N ARG A 310 -16.22 10.22 7.28
CA ARG A 310 -16.51 10.62 5.89
C ARG A 310 -15.60 11.72 5.31
N ARG A 311 -14.38 11.87 5.84
CA ARG A 311 -13.33 12.71 5.27
C ARG A 311 -12.27 11.89 4.55
N TRP A 312 -11.80 12.39 3.42
CA TRP A 312 -10.59 11.93 2.73
C TRP A 312 -9.95 13.09 1.97
N TRP A 313 -8.72 12.90 1.49
CA TRP A 313 -8.01 13.90 0.68
C TRP A 313 -7.61 13.31 -0.66
N ARG A 314 -7.35 14.16 -1.65
CA ARG A 314 -6.72 13.74 -2.90
C ARG A 314 -5.63 14.70 -3.34
N VAL A 315 -4.61 14.14 -3.98
CA VAL A 315 -3.68 14.88 -4.83
C VAL A 315 -4.11 14.67 -6.28
N LEU A 316 -4.28 15.77 -7.01
CA LEU A 316 -4.77 15.76 -8.39
C LEU A 316 -3.85 16.56 -9.30
N ALA A 317 -3.86 16.22 -10.59
CA ALA A 317 -3.15 16.91 -11.64
C ALA A 317 -4.14 17.60 -12.60
N PRO A 318 -4.44 18.90 -12.43
CA PRO A 318 -5.42 19.59 -13.27
C PRO A 318 -5.08 19.60 -14.76
N GLY A 319 -3.79 19.59 -15.09
CA GLY A 319 -3.29 19.62 -16.47
C GLY A 319 -3.35 18.27 -17.21
N LYS A 320 -3.65 17.17 -16.53
CA LYS A 320 -3.73 15.83 -17.13
C LYS A 320 -5.07 15.20 -16.81
N VAL A 321 -5.85 14.90 -17.84
CA VAL A 321 -7.21 14.37 -17.70
C VAL A 321 -7.33 12.98 -18.30
N ASN A 322 -8.26 12.18 -17.77
CA ASN A 322 -8.65 10.91 -18.38
C ASN A 322 -9.55 11.12 -19.61
N ALA A 323 -10.02 10.03 -20.22
CA ALA A 323 -10.87 10.10 -21.42
C ALA A 323 -12.20 10.82 -21.17
N ASP A 324 -12.71 10.81 -19.93
CA ASP A 324 -13.95 11.49 -19.51
C ASP A 324 -13.69 12.94 -19.09
N LYS A 325 -12.49 13.47 -19.32
CA LYS A 325 -12.07 14.85 -19.02
C LYS A 325 -12.01 15.18 -17.52
N HIS A 326 -11.95 14.16 -16.66
CA HIS A 326 -11.70 14.36 -15.24
C HIS A 326 -10.18 14.45 -14.99
N PRO A 327 -9.69 15.41 -14.17
CA PRO A 327 -8.30 15.44 -13.73
C PRO A 327 -7.91 14.14 -13.05
N ILE A 328 -6.77 13.56 -13.44
CA ILE A 328 -6.27 12.35 -12.79
C ILE A 328 -5.91 12.66 -11.32
N SER A 329 -6.21 11.74 -10.41
CA SER A 329 -5.92 11.93 -9.00
C SER A 329 -5.73 10.62 -8.24
N TYR A 330 -5.14 10.73 -7.05
CA TYR A 330 -5.13 9.67 -6.05
C TYR A 330 -5.77 10.16 -4.77
N GLN A 331 -6.73 9.39 -4.27
CA GLN A 331 -7.35 9.57 -2.97
C GLN A 331 -6.47 8.91 -1.89
N ILE A 332 -6.27 9.63 -0.79
CA ILE A 332 -5.63 9.14 0.44
C ILE A 332 -6.75 8.68 1.37
N ASP A 333 -6.81 7.38 1.61
CA ASP A 333 -7.74 6.73 2.54
C ASP A 333 -6.97 6.18 3.74
N MET A 334 -7.21 6.77 4.91
CA MET A 334 -6.45 6.51 6.14
C MET A 334 -6.65 5.11 6.72
N ALA A 335 -7.64 4.34 6.24
CA ALA A 335 -8.08 3.11 6.90
C ALA A 335 -8.31 3.32 8.42
N LYS A 336 -8.18 2.27 9.24
CA LYS A 336 -8.20 2.41 10.70
C LYS A 336 -6.82 2.84 11.17
N THR A 337 -6.76 3.94 11.90
CA THR A 337 -5.54 4.45 12.56
C THR A 337 -5.89 5.00 13.93
N ASP A 338 -5.00 4.80 14.90
CA ASP A 338 -5.05 5.54 16.16
C ASP A 338 -4.44 6.92 15.95
N ARG A 339 -5.04 7.94 16.56
CA ARG A 339 -4.49 9.30 16.53
C ARG A 339 -3.39 9.43 17.57
N PHE A 340 -2.34 10.16 17.23
CA PHE A 340 -1.26 10.43 18.15
C PHE A 340 -0.67 11.83 17.91
N THR A 341 0.10 12.29 18.90
CA THR A 341 0.94 13.49 18.79
C THR A 341 2.38 13.01 18.95
N PHE A 342 3.27 13.41 18.04
CA PHE A 342 4.69 13.09 18.15
C PHE A 342 5.26 13.72 19.42
N VAL A 343 5.89 12.92 20.28
CA VAL A 343 6.53 13.39 21.51
C VAL A 343 7.68 14.34 21.17
N ASP A 344 8.47 13.99 20.14
CA ASP A 344 9.61 14.81 19.68
C ASP A 344 9.15 16.22 19.20
N ASP A 345 7.94 16.34 18.64
CA ASP A 345 7.37 17.63 18.21
C ASP A 345 6.57 18.34 19.31
N ALA A 346 5.93 17.59 20.22
CA ALA A 346 5.07 18.15 21.27
C ALA A 346 5.82 19.11 22.20
N GLU A 347 7.10 18.85 22.48
CA GLU A 347 7.97 19.73 23.27
C GLU A 347 8.10 21.15 22.67
N HIS A 348 7.89 21.28 21.35
CA HIS A 348 8.15 22.51 20.61
C HIS A 348 6.90 23.16 20.03
N HIS A 349 5.87 22.37 19.73
CA HIS A 349 4.65 22.81 19.05
C HIS A 349 3.39 22.64 19.91
N GLY A 350 3.54 22.19 21.16
CA GLY A 350 2.46 21.96 22.10
C GLY A 350 1.78 20.60 21.93
N SER A 351 0.91 20.25 22.89
CA SER A 351 0.29 18.92 22.99
C SER A 351 -0.65 18.53 21.85
N ASP A 352 -1.01 19.49 20.98
CA ASP A 352 -1.92 19.30 19.85
C ASP A 352 -1.20 19.17 18.48
N ALA A 353 0.13 19.03 18.46
CA ALA A 353 0.93 19.00 17.23
C ALA A 353 0.73 17.77 16.31
N GLY A 354 -0.19 16.86 16.62
CA GLY A 354 -0.50 15.69 15.80
C GLY A 354 -1.32 16.00 14.54
N TYR A 355 -1.06 15.24 13.48
CA TYR A 355 -1.78 15.27 12.20
C TYR A 355 -2.00 13.84 11.69
N ASP A 356 -3.01 13.63 10.84
CA ASP A 356 -3.21 12.35 10.15
C ASP A 356 -2.63 12.42 8.72
N VAL A 357 -2.77 13.59 8.09
CA VAL A 357 -2.06 13.93 6.85
C VAL A 357 -1.46 15.33 6.91
N ALA A 358 -0.38 15.56 6.19
CA ALA A 358 0.11 16.90 5.90
C ALA A 358 0.59 17.02 4.46
N PHE A 359 0.55 18.24 3.96
CA PHE A 359 0.94 18.59 2.60
C PHE A 359 2.00 19.68 2.65
N THR A 360 3.12 19.46 1.96
CA THR A 360 4.20 20.45 1.79
C THR A 360 4.60 20.54 0.33
N ASN A 361 5.46 21.50 -0.02
CA ASN A 361 6.17 21.46 -1.30
C ASN A 361 7.45 20.63 -1.15
N ALA A 362 7.88 19.98 -2.22
CA ALA A 362 9.11 19.20 -2.25
C ALA A 362 10.32 20.08 -1.95
N ASP A 363 11.14 19.62 -1.01
CA ASP A 363 12.45 20.19 -0.69
C ASP A 363 13.37 19.05 -0.21
N GLU A 364 14.58 18.98 -0.77
CA GLU A 364 15.53 17.89 -0.55
C GLU A 364 15.95 17.72 0.92
N CYS A 365 15.90 18.79 1.70
CA CYS A 365 16.22 18.78 3.12
C CYS A 365 15.06 18.33 4.04
N GLN A 366 13.84 18.20 3.53
CA GLN A 366 12.69 17.70 4.27
C GLN A 366 12.65 16.18 4.17
N VAL A 367 13.46 15.50 4.97
CA VAL A 367 13.67 14.04 4.86
C VAL A 367 12.82 13.29 5.89
N PHE A 368 12.96 13.65 7.17
CA PHE A 368 12.33 12.94 8.28
C PHE A 368 11.10 13.66 8.80
N ALA A 369 10.13 12.91 9.32
CA ALA A 369 8.89 13.50 9.81
C ALA A 369 9.07 14.23 11.16
N THR A 370 10.01 13.74 11.97
CA THR A 370 10.52 14.37 13.20
C THR A 370 12.03 14.20 13.25
N MET A 371 12.71 14.89 14.17
CA MET A 371 14.17 14.78 14.37
C MET A 371 15.00 15.05 13.10
N ASN A 372 14.43 15.81 12.16
CA ASN A 372 15.12 16.22 10.96
C ASN A 372 16.21 17.23 11.30
N ARG A 373 17.40 17.02 10.73
CA ARG A 373 18.56 17.86 10.99
C ARG A 373 18.85 18.70 9.76
N GLY A 374 19.05 20.00 9.94
CA GLY A 374 19.45 20.90 8.87
C GLY A 374 18.63 22.19 8.85
N ARG A 375 18.52 22.77 7.64
CA ARG A 375 18.00 24.14 7.45
C ARG A 375 16.48 24.24 7.34
N CYS A 376 15.77 23.11 7.24
CA CYS A 376 14.36 23.09 6.84
C CYS A 376 13.39 22.86 7.97
N GLY A 377 13.86 23.01 9.21
CA GLY A 377 13.09 22.65 10.39
C GLY A 377 13.26 21.18 10.77
N ARG A 378 12.69 20.84 11.93
CA ARG A 378 12.90 19.58 12.62
C ARG A 378 11.85 18.51 12.33
N GLY A 379 10.75 18.88 11.67
CA GLY A 379 9.68 17.96 11.36
C GLY A 379 8.57 18.61 10.55
N VAL A 380 7.57 17.80 10.22
CA VAL A 380 6.45 18.18 9.34
C VAL A 380 5.69 19.42 9.81
N PRO A 381 5.40 19.63 11.11
CA PRO A 381 4.77 20.86 11.56
C PRO A 381 5.59 22.12 11.19
N GLU A 382 6.91 22.07 11.30
CA GLU A 382 7.78 23.19 10.90
C GLU A 382 7.84 23.34 9.38
N TYR A 383 7.79 22.25 8.61
CA TYR A 383 7.74 22.32 7.14
C TYR A 383 6.48 23.03 6.65
N VAL A 384 5.34 22.70 7.25
CA VAL A 384 4.06 23.34 6.98
C VAL A 384 4.13 24.83 7.34
N GLU A 385 4.62 25.17 8.53
CA GLU A 385 4.71 26.55 9.00
C GLU A 385 5.66 27.39 8.14
N LEU A 386 6.84 26.88 7.78
CA LEU A 386 7.80 27.55 6.91
C LEU A 386 7.27 27.73 5.48
N GLY A 387 6.45 26.80 5.01
CA GLY A 387 5.84 26.81 3.68
C GLY A 387 4.49 27.55 3.59
N LYS A 388 3.91 28.00 4.70
CA LYS A 388 2.49 28.44 4.79
C LYS A 388 2.08 29.59 3.85
N ASP A 389 3.05 30.35 3.34
CA ASP A 389 2.80 31.46 2.43
C ASP A 389 2.97 31.09 0.94
N GLN A 390 3.49 29.90 0.66
CA GLN A 390 3.71 29.39 -0.69
C GLN A 390 2.49 28.59 -1.18
N PRO A 391 2.09 28.72 -2.45
CA PRO A 391 1.11 27.81 -3.02
C PRO A 391 1.70 26.40 -3.13
N LEU A 392 0.87 25.38 -2.92
CA LEU A 392 1.22 24.00 -3.25
C LEU A 392 1.34 23.84 -4.77
N ASP A 393 2.45 23.24 -5.20
CA ASP A 393 2.76 23.05 -6.63
C ASP A 393 3.48 21.73 -6.93
N ASN A 394 4.61 21.46 -6.28
CA ASN A 394 5.29 20.16 -6.28
C ASN A 394 4.95 19.46 -4.96
N VAL A 395 3.81 18.77 -4.93
CA VAL A 395 3.19 18.34 -3.68
C VAL A 395 3.92 17.14 -3.07
N VAL A 396 4.18 17.23 -1.77
CA VAL A 396 4.56 16.12 -0.91
C VAL A 396 3.44 15.84 0.07
N THR A 397 3.09 14.57 0.25
CA THR A 397 2.17 14.11 1.28
C THR A 397 2.92 13.36 2.37
N TRP A 398 2.63 13.72 3.62
CA TRP A 398 3.04 13.01 4.81
C TRP A 398 1.82 12.32 5.40
N VAL A 399 1.85 11.00 5.55
CA VAL A 399 0.72 10.22 6.11
C VAL A 399 1.16 9.60 7.41
N ALA A 400 0.50 9.99 8.51
CA ALA A 400 0.79 9.51 9.85
C ALA A 400 -0.23 8.44 10.25
N VAL A 401 0.24 7.25 10.59
CA VAL A 401 -0.60 6.12 11.02
C VAL A 401 -0.10 5.63 12.37
N GLY A 402 -1.00 5.63 13.35
CA GLY A 402 -0.75 5.13 14.70
C GLY A 402 -1.36 3.75 14.93
N TYR A 403 -0.70 2.98 15.78
CA TYR A 403 -1.22 1.72 16.34
C TYR A 403 -0.91 1.70 17.83
N HIS A 404 -1.92 1.69 18.70
CA HIS A 404 -1.74 1.50 20.13
C HIS A 404 -1.76 0.03 20.49
N HIS A 405 -0.66 -0.44 21.07
CA HIS A 405 -0.45 -1.81 21.45
C HIS A 405 -0.59 -1.96 22.97
N VAL A 406 -1.67 -2.62 23.38
CA VAL A 406 -1.81 -3.21 24.72
C VAL A 406 -1.41 -4.68 24.58
N PRO A 407 -0.23 -5.09 25.10
CA PRO A 407 0.26 -6.45 24.92
C PRO A 407 -0.72 -7.51 25.42
N ARG A 408 -0.70 -8.68 24.81
CA ARG A 408 -1.51 -9.84 25.20
C ARG A 408 -0.61 -11.02 25.56
N ASP A 409 -1.19 -12.05 26.17
CA ASP A 409 -0.48 -13.30 26.40
C ASP A 409 -0.03 -13.96 25.09
N GLU A 410 -0.81 -13.81 24.02
CA GLU A 410 -0.46 -14.28 22.68
C GLU A 410 0.71 -13.52 22.04
N ASP A 411 1.14 -12.40 22.62
CA ASP A 411 2.28 -11.60 22.14
C ASP A 411 3.60 -12.02 22.82
N GLN A 412 3.58 -13.05 23.66
CA GLN A 412 4.80 -13.67 24.18
C GLN A 412 5.62 -14.34 23.05
N SER A 413 6.94 -14.43 23.27
CA SER A 413 7.94 -14.77 22.25
C SER A 413 7.61 -16.02 21.40
N PRO A 414 7.62 -15.91 20.06
CA PRO A 414 7.61 -14.68 19.25
C PRO A 414 6.19 -14.10 19.09
N MET A 415 6.09 -12.78 19.05
CA MET A 415 4.85 -12.03 18.85
C MET A 415 4.30 -12.20 17.43
N GLU A 416 3.00 -12.48 17.30
CA GLU A 416 2.31 -12.50 16.01
C GLU A 416 2.31 -11.12 15.34
N MET A 417 2.28 -11.10 14.00
CA MET A 417 2.37 -9.85 13.24
C MET A 417 1.11 -8.99 13.45
N HIS A 418 1.30 -7.72 13.83
CA HIS A 418 0.27 -6.70 13.67
C HIS A 418 0.62 -5.74 12.54
N TRP A 419 -0.39 -5.21 11.86
CA TRP A 419 -0.23 -4.36 10.68
C TRP A 419 -0.91 -3.01 10.87
N GLN A 420 -0.24 -1.96 10.41
CA GLN A 420 -0.80 -0.62 10.24
C GLN A 420 -0.47 -0.10 8.85
N GLY A 421 -1.30 0.79 8.29
CA GLY A 421 -1.08 1.35 6.97
C GLY A 421 -2.26 2.17 6.48
N PHE A 422 -2.21 2.54 5.20
CA PHE A 422 -3.24 3.33 4.52
C PHE A 422 -3.33 2.94 3.04
N ASN A 423 -4.34 3.46 2.34
CA ASN A 423 -4.53 3.22 0.93
C ASN A 423 -4.38 4.50 0.11
N LEU A 424 -3.69 4.41 -1.02
CA LEU A 424 -3.75 5.37 -2.11
C LEU A 424 -4.60 4.74 -3.22
N LEU A 425 -5.77 5.31 -3.44
CA LEU A 425 -6.76 4.79 -4.38
C LEU A 425 -6.79 5.67 -5.62
N PRO A 426 -6.66 5.11 -6.83
CA PRO A 426 -6.83 5.90 -8.05
C PRO A 426 -8.24 6.45 -8.08
N ARG A 427 -8.35 7.75 -8.33
CA ARG A 427 -9.63 8.44 -8.54
C ARG A 427 -9.50 9.24 -9.82
N ASP A 428 -10.31 8.89 -10.81
CA ASP A 428 -10.24 9.46 -12.15
C ASP A 428 -8.91 9.19 -12.90
N LEU A 429 -8.02 8.31 -12.39
CA LEU A 429 -6.74 7.98 -13.05
C LEU A 429 -6.96 7.44 -14.47
N THR A 430 -7.96 6.59 -14.62
CA THR A 430 -8.51 6.09 -15.88
C THR A 430 -10.00 6.46 -15.92
N SER A 431 -10.60 6.56 -17.10
CA SER A 431 -12.05 6.87 -17.23
C SER A 431 -12.94 5.74 -16.71
N ARG A 432 -12.42 4.50 -16.74
CA ARG A 432 -13.09 3.29 -16.27
C ARG A 432 -12.13 2.42 -15.51
N ARG A 433 -12.62 1.32 -14.94
CA ARG A 433 -11.76 0.26 -14.39
C ARG A 433 -10.68 -0.16 -15.39
N VAL A 434 -9.51 -0.55 -14.89
CA VAL A 434 -8.32 -0.89 -15.67
C VAL A 434 -8.57 -2.09 -16.61
N ASP A 435 -9.26 -3.13 -16.13
CA ASP A 435 -9.61 -4.32 -16.90
C ASP A 435 -11.12 -4.43 -17.13
N VAL A 436 -11.67 -3.57 -17.99
CA VAL A 436 -13.09 -3.63 -18.38
C VAL A 436 -13.39 -5.00 -19.03
N PRO A 437 -14.37 -5.77 -18.52
CA PRO A 437 -14.85 -6.98 -19.20
C PRO A 437 -15.42 -6.62 -20.57
N GLN A 438 -15.19 -7.45 -21.58
CA GLN A 438 -15.63 -7.18 -22.96
C GLN A 438 -17.14 -6.93 -23.04
N GLU A 439 -17.92 -7.70 -22.27
CA GLU A 439 -19.37 -7.61 -22.19
C GLU A 439 -19.88 -6.31 -21.53
N ARG A 440 -18.97 -5.51 -20.97
CA ARG A 440 -19.24 -4.27 -20.24
C ARG A 440 -18.56 -3.06 -20.88
N GLU A 441 -17.95 -3.20 -22.06
CA GLU A 441 -17.26 -2.10 -22.74
C GLU A 441 -18.16 -0.95 -23.15
N SER A 442 -19.47 -1.17 -23.31
CA SER A 442 -20.45 -0.11 -23.57
C SER A 442 -20.92 0.61 -22.31
N LEU A 443 -20.61 0.08 -21.12
CA LEU A 443 -21.05 0.67 -19.85
C LEU A 443 -19.99 1.65 -19.34
N ASN A 444 -20.28 2.95 -19.49
CA ASN A 444 -19.53 4.03 -18.85
C ASN A 444 -20.48 5.10 -18.31
N GLY A 445 -20.47 5.33 -16.99
CA GLY A 445 -21.38 6.29 -16.35
C GLY A 445 -22.87 5.99 -16.58
N LYS A 446 -23.70 7.05 -16.50
CA LYS A 446 -25.14 6.99 -16.82
C LYS A 446 -25.38 7.78 -18.12
N PRO A 447 -25.48 7.12 -19.29
CA PRO A 447 -25.96 7.78 -20.49
C PRO A 447 -27.40 8.28 -20.30
N GLU A 448 -27.71 9.45 -20.86
CA GLU A 448 -29.04 10.10 -20.79
C GLU A 448 -30.16 9.19 -21.35
N ASP A 449 -29.79 8.19 -22.15
CA ASP A 449 -30.69 7.27 -22.85
C ASP A 449 -30.84 5.90 -22.15
N TRP A 450 -30.39 5.73 -20.91
CA TRP A 450 -30.57 4.46 -20.18
C TRP A 450 -32.07 4.28 -19.83
N ASP A 451 -32.80 3.61 -20.72
CA ASP A 451 -34.22 3.25 -20.58
C ASP A 451 -34.46 1.93 -19.81
N GLY A 452 -33.39 1.31 -19.34
CA GLY A 452 -33.41 0.03 -18.62
C GLY A 452 -33.19 -1.17 -19.53
N GLN A 453 -33.00 -0.97 -20.83
CA GLN A 453 -32.79 -2.03 -21.81
C GLN A 453 -31.34 -2.10 -22.29
N MET A 454 -30.95 -3.29 -22.76
CA MET A 454 -29.61 -3.55 -23.26
C MET A 454 -29.32 -2.71 -24.52
N PRO A 455 -28.12 -2.14 -24.69
CA PRO A 455 -27.67 -1.78 -26.03
C PRO A 455 -27.70 -3.05 -26.92
N PRO A 456 -28.13 -2.95 -28.18
CA PRO A 456 -28.21 -4.11 -29.07
C PRO A 456 -26.87 -4.83 -29.14
N LYS A 457 -26.91 -6.18 -29.22
CA LYS A 457 -25.72 -6.94 -29.61
C LYS A 457 -25.38 -6.56 -31.05
N GLU A 458 -24.22 -5.96 -31.27
CA GLU A 458 -23.60 -5.90 -32.61
C GLU A 458 -23.06 -7.27 -33.01
#